data_AF-A0A369MH07-F1
#
_entry.id   AF-A0A369MH07-F1
#
_cell.length_a   1.000
_cell.length_b   1.000
_cell.length_c   1.000
_cell.angle_alpha   90.00
_cell.angle_beta   90.00
_cell.angle_gamma   90.00
#
_symmetry.space_group_name_H-M   'P 1'
#
loop_
_entity.id
_entity.type
_entity.pdbx_description
1 polymer ?
#
loop_
_entity_poly.entity_id
_entity_poly.type
_entity_poly.pdbx_seq_one_letter_code
_entity_poly.pdbx_strand_id
1 'polypeptide(L)' 'MPIPDPRANEKKETYISRCMEHITRYEKDKFPDQDQRAAICYSTWDRWQKDHGHPEKAEK' A
#
# COMPACT_ATOMS: atom_id res chain seq x y z
N MET A 1 -8.08 -0.43 -12.24
CA MET A 1 -8.72 -0.92 -10.99
C MET A 1 -8.33 0.03 -9.87
N PRO A 2 -9.16 0.26 -8.83
CA PRO A 2 -8.71 1.08 -7.69
C PRO A 2 -7.51 0.41 -7.00
N ILE A 3 -6.60 1.22 -6.48
CA ILE A 3 -5.49 0.74 -5.64
C ILE A 3 -6.09 0.04 -4.43
N PRO A 4 -5.64 -1.17 -4.08
CA PRO A 4 -6.29 -1.92 -3.01
C PRO A 4 -5.95 -1.30 -1.65
N ASP A 5 -6.95 -1.14 -0.79
CA ASP A 5 -6.78 -0.64 0.58
C ASP A 5 -6.07 -1.66 1.48
N PRO A 6 -5.27 -1.23 2.48
CA PRO A 6 -4.73 -2.09 3.53
C PRO A 6 -5.80 -2.83 4.34
N ARG A 7 -5.42 -3.95 4.98
CA ARG A 7 -6.31 -4.69 5.89
C ARG A 7 -5.95 -4.42 7.35
N ALA A 8 -6.95 -4.57 8.24
CA ALA A 8 -6.84 -4.28 9.66
C ALA A 8 -5.64 -4.91 10.39
N ASN A 9 -5.32 -6.17 10.06
CA ASN A 9 -4.24 -6.94 10.70
C ASN A 9 -3.13 -7.28 9.69
N GLU A 10 -3.02 -6.53 8.61
CA GLU A 10 -1.96 -6.73 7.63
C GLU A 10 -0.68 -6.04 8.09
N LYS A 11 0.48 -6.67 7.85
CA LYS A 11 1.77 -6.02 8.07
C LYS A 11 2.06 -5.06 6.92
N LYS A 12 2.71 -3.93 7.21
CA LYS A 12 3.09 -2.94 6.20
C LYS A 12 3.79 -3.56 5.00
N GLU A 13 4.80 -4.40 5.22
CA GLU A 13 5.56 -5.04 4.14
C GLU A 13 4.70 -5.94 3.24
N THR A 14 3.74 -6.65 3.84
CA THR A 14 2.77 -7.49 3.10
C THR A 14 1.87 -6.62 2.23
N TYR A 15 1.37 -5.51 2.78
CA TYR A 15 0.58 -4.54 2.01
C TYR A 15 1.36 -3.96 0.83
N ILE A 16 2.58 -3.47 1.09
CA ILE A 16 3.41 -2.84 0.06
C ILE A 16 3.69 -3.83 -1.07
N SER A 17 4.04 -5.08 -0.75
CA SER A 17 4.30 -6.12 -1.74
C SER A 17 3.11 -6.36 -2.68
N ARG A 18 1.90 -6.55 -2.13
CA ARG A 18 0.70 -6.76 -2.97
C ARG A 18 0.26 -5.51 -3.73
N CYS A 19 0.47 -4.33 -3.16
CA CYS A 19 0.14 -3.08 -3.83
C CYS A 19 1.07 -2.86 -5.04
N MET A 20 2.37 -3.11 -4.87
CA MET A 20 3.34 -3.03 -5.96
C MET A 20 3.04 -4.03 -7.08
N GLU A 21 2.69 -5.27 -6.73
CA GLU A 21 2.27 -6.28 -7.71
C GLU A 21 1.01 -5.83 -8.46
N HIS A 22 0.01 -5.32 -7.74
CA HIS A 22 -1.24 -4.83 -8.35
C HIS A 22 -0.98 -3.71 -9.35
N ILE A 23 -0.22 -2.68 -8.96
CA ILE A 23 0.09 -1.55 -9.86
C ILE A 23 0.91 -2.03 -11.06
N THR A 24 1.90 -2.90 -10.83
CA THR A 24 2.73 -3.46 -11.92
C THR A 24 1.93 -4.31 -12.89
N ARG A 25 0.85 -4.94 -12.45
CA ARG A 25 0.00 -5.78 -13.30
C ARG A 25 -1.07 -4.99 -14.05
N TYR A 26 -1.68 -4.00 -13.41
CA TYR A 26 -2.89 -3.36 -13.91
C TYR A 26 -2.72 -1.89 -14.32
N GLU A 27 -1.69 -1.20 -13.82
CA GLU A 27 -1.51 0.23 -13.99
C GLU A 27 -0.07 0.60 -14.42
N LYS A 28 0.68 -0.39 -14.96
CA LYS A 28 2.08 -0.24 -15.34
C LYS A 28 2.31 0.89 -16.34
N ASP A 29 1.42 1.03 -17.32
CA ASP A 29 1.54 2.05 -18.37
C ASP A 29 1.31 3.48 -17.82
N LYS A 30 0.53 3.62 -16.74
CA LYS A 30 0.28 4.91 -16.09
C LYS A 30 1.40 5.27 -15.11
N PHE A 31 1.98 4.27 -14.47
CA PHE A 31 3.06 4.42 -13.50
C PHE A 31 4.25 3.57 -13.96
N PRO A 32 4.97 3.97 -15.02
CA PRO A 32 6.06 3.16 -15.58
C PRO A 32 7.26 3.06 -14.63
N ASP A 33 7.45 4.10 -13.81
CA ASP A 33 8.52 4.19 -12.83
C ASP A 33 8.18 3.46 -11.54
N GLN A 34 9.15 2.72 -11.00
CA GLN A 34 8.96 1.91 -9.80
C GLN A 34 8.80 2.76 -8.53
N ASP A 35 9.52 3.89 -8.43
CA ASP A 35 9.46 4.76 -7.27
C ASP A 35 8.10 5.45 -7.17
N GLN A 36 7.48 5.79 -8.31
CA GLN A 36 6.09 6.26 -8.34
C GLN A 36 5.11 5.22 -7.77
N ARG A 37 5.23 3.95 -8.16
CA ARG A 37 4.38 2.87 -7.61
C ARG A 37 4.58 2.73 -6.11
N ALA A 38 5.83 2.77 -5.67
CA ALA A 38 6.19 2.68 -4.26
C ALA A 38 5.58 3.85 -3.47
N ALA A 39 5.71 5.09 -3.97
CA ALA A 39 5.15 6.27 -3.35
C ALA A 39 3.62 6.17 -3.18
N ILE A 40 2.90 5.67 -4.18
CA ILE A 40 1.45 5.42 -4.11
C ILE A 40 1.13 4.41 -2.99
N CYS A 41 1.84 3.29 -2.96
CA CYS A 41 1.62 2.25 -1.95
C CYS A 41 1.91 2.76 -0.54
N TYR A 42 3.05 3.40 -0.30
CA TYR A 42 3.39 3.93 1.03
C TYR A 42 2.42 5.04 1.48
N SER A 43 2.01 5.93 0.57
CA SER A 43 1.04 6.99 0.89
C SER A 43 -0.35 6.43 1.22
N THR A 44 -0.77 5.38 0.51
CA THR A 44 -2.05 4.70 0.77
C THR A 44 -2.04 4.01 2.13
N TRP A 45 -0.94 3.34 2.47
CA TRP A 45 -0.74 2.75 3.80
C TRP A 45 -0.82 3.80 4.91
N ASP A 46 -0.05 4.89 4.79
CA ASP A 46 0.00 5.96 5.80
C ASP A 46 -1.39 6.59 6.02
N ARG A 47 -2.10 6.88 4.93
CA ARG A 47 -3.47 7.39 5.00
C ARG A 47 -4.39 6.42 5.74
N TRP A 48 -4.38 5.15 5.35
CA TRP A 48 -5.25 4.14 5.96
C TRP A 48 -4.99 4.00 7.47
N GLN A 49 -3.72 4.06 7.91
CA GLN A 49 -3.35 3.99 9.33
C GLN A 49 -3.85 5.22 10.11
N LYS A 50 -3.86 6.39 9.50
CA LYS A 50 -4.42 7.61 10.10
C LYS A 50 -5.94 7.51 10.27
N ASP A 51 -6.64 6.94 9.29
CA ASP A 51 -8.09 6.77 9.31
C ASP A 51 -8.56 5.64 10.27
N HIS A 52 -7.80 4.55 10.39
CA HIS A 52 -8.23 3.33 11.11
C HIS A 52 -7.50 3.08 12.44
N GLY A 53 -6.52 3.92 12.78
CA GLY A 53 -5.63 3.71 13.92
C GLY A 53 -4.51 2.72 13.61
N HIS A 54 -3.32 2.97 14.14
CA HIS A 54 -2.13 2.16 13.87
C HIS A 54 -2.18 0.79 14.58
N PRO A 55 -2.47 -0.34 13.90
CA PRO A 55 -2.44 -1.66 14.51
C PRO A 55 -1.00 -2.10 14.82
N GLU A 56 -0.02 -1.58 14.06
CA GLU A 56 1.41 -1.89 14.20
C GLU A 56 2.01 -1.41 15.55
N LYS A 57 1.31 -0.52 16.28
CA LYS A 57 1.73 -0.07 17.62
C LYS A 57 1.24 -0.97 18.76
N ALA A 58 0.42 -1.98 18.47
CA ALA A 58 -0.08 -2.92 19.47
C ALA A 58 0.92 -4.07 19.80
N GLU A 59 2.01 -4.20 19.05
CA GLU A 59 3.07 -5.22 19.26
C GLU A 59 4.33 -4.66 19.94
N LYS A 60 4.20 -3.76 20.94
CA LYS A 60 5.36 -3.33 21.75
C LYS A 60 5.14 -3.50 23.25
#